data_AF-A0A167AV07-F1
#
_entry.id   AF-A0A167AV07-F1
#
_cell.length_a   1.000
_cell.length_b   1.000
_cell.length_c   1.000
_cell.angle_alpha   90.00
_cell.angle_beta   90.00
_cell.angle_gamma   90.00
#
_symmetry.space_group_name_H-M   'P 1'
#
loop_
_entity.id
_entity.type
_entity.pdbx_description
1 polymer ?
#
loop_
_entity_poly.entity_id
_entity_poly.type
_entity_poly.pdbx_seq_one_letter_code
_entity_poly.pdbx_strand_id
1 'polypeptide(L)'
;MKRDLDIIIQVLKYIEEHNTATNTIVVELEEYETEEEKENVQYQVQLLREAGYIEAKATLSPYQFYVKTMTWKGHDFLDAARDQSVVEKAKDLVKRKGLEFSTLPIDIAKDYLVHTLKSMIGL
;
A
#
# COMPACT_ATOMS: atom_id res chain seq x y z
N MET A 1 0.35 4.49 16.20
CA MET A 1 0.23 3.58 15.05
C MET A 1 1.52 3.63 14.25
N LYS A 2 1.86 2.57 13.50
CA LYS A 2 3.12 2.49 12.73
C LYS A 2 2.80 2.29 11.26
N ARG A 3 3.63 2.86 10.38
CA ARG A 3 3.51 2.62 8.94
C ARG A 3 3.93 1.19 8.63
N ASP A 4 3.16 0.52 7.78
CA ASP A 4 3.38 -0.87 7.40
C ASP A 4 3.17 -1.04 5.89
N LEU A 5 4.23 -1.41 5.16
CA LEU A 5 4.13 -1.56 3.70
C LEU A 5 3.32 -2.78 3.26
N ASP A 6 3.19 -3.81 4.09
CA ASP A 6 2.37 -4.97 3.74
C ASP A 6 0.89 -4.58 3.72
N ILE A 7 0.46 -3.83 4.73
CA ILE A 7 -0.90 -3.27 4.78
C ILE A 7 -1.09 -2.25 3.66
N ILE A 8 -0.11 -1.40 3.37
CA ILE A 8 -0.19 -0.44 2.25
C ILE A 8 -0.43 -1.15 0.92
N ILE A 9 0.26 -2.25 0.65
CA ILE A 9 0.07 -3.03 -0.59
C ILE A 9 -1.36 -3.59 -0.64
N GLN A 10 -1.87 -4.13 0.47
CA GLN A 10 -3.26 -4.63 0.56
C GLN A 10 -4.28 -3.51 0.36
N VAL A 11 -4.07 -2.35 0.98
CA VAL A 11 -4.92 -1.15 0.82
C VAL A 11 -4.98 -0.71 -0.64
N LEU A 12 -3.84 -0.65 -1.33
CA LEU A 12 -3.81 -0.26 -2.74
C LEU A 12 -4.49 -1.31 -3.63
N LYS A 13 -4.30 -2.61 -3.38
CA LYS A 13 -5.02 -3.69 -4.07
C LYS A 13 -6.53 -3.56 -3.89
N TYR A 14 -6.98 -3.35 -2.65
CA TYR A 14 -8.39 -3.14 -2.35
C TYR A 14 -8.97 -1.95 -3.11
N ILE A 15 -8.24 -0.83 -3.12
CA ILE A 15 -8.68 0.37 -3.86
C ILE A 15 -8.79 0.07 -5.35
N GLU A 16 -7.82 -0.61 -5.95
CA GLU A 16 -7.86 -0.97 -7.37
C GLU A 16 -9.06 -1.86 -7.73
N GLU A 17 -9.44 -2.77 -6.84
CA GLU A 17 -10.56 -3.69 -7.06
C GLU A 17 -11.94 -3.02 -6.90
N HIS A 18 -12.08 -2.09 -5.94
CA HIS A 18 -13.38 -1.56 -5.52
C HIS A 18 -13.65 -0.13 -5.99
N ASN A 19 -12.63 0.65 -6.30
CA ASN A 19 -12.79 2.03 -6.74
C ASN A 19 -13.08 2.08 -8.25
N THR A 20 -14.07 2.89 -8.61
CA THR A 20 -14.44 3.18 -10.00
C THR A 20 -14.40 4.69 -10.22
N ALA A 21 -14.47 5.12 -11.47
CA ALA A 21 -14.45 6.55 -11.82
C ALA A 21 -15.57 7.39 -11.19
N THR A 22 -16.62 6.75 -10.66
CA THR A 22 -17.84 7.41 -10.17
C THR A 22 -18.14 7.18 -8.69
N ASN A 23 -17.38 6.33 -7.99
CA ASN A 23 -17.64 6.04 -6.58
C ASN A 23 -16.56 6.61 -5.65
N THR A 24 -16.88 6.61 -4.36
CA THR A 24 -15.92 6.77 -3.27
C THR A 24 -16.08 5.57 -2.36
N ILE A 25 -14.97 5.03 -1.87
CA ILE A 25 -14.97 3.81 -1.06
C ILE A 25 -14.30 4.07 0.30
N VAL A 26 -14.56 3.19 1.24
CA VAL A 26 -13.82 3.06 2.49
C VAL A 26 -13.08 1.74 2.40
N VAL A 27 -11.80 1.73 2.75
CA VAL A 27 -11.01 0.50 2.71
C VAL A 27 -11.34 -0.38 3.91
N GLU A 28 -11.86 -1.57 3.63
CA GLU A 28 -12.25 -2.58 4.62
C GLU A 28 -11.61 -3.91 4.21
N LEU A 29 -10.58 -4.33 4.94
CA LEU A 29 -9.86 -5.58 4.69
C LEU A 29 -10.45 -6.66 5.59
N GLU A 30 -10.87 -7.79 5.01
CA GLU A 30 -11.63 -8.85 5.71
C GLU A 30 -10.86 -9.43 6.90
N GLU A 31 -9.54 -9.49 6.83
CA GLU A 31 -8.69 -10.03 7.89
C GLU A 31 -8.46 -9.05 9.07
N TYR A 32 -9.02 -7.84 9.01
CA TYR A 32 -8.91 -6.79 10.04
C TYR A 32 -10.29 -6.49 10.65
N GLU A 33 -10.73 -7.35 11.58
CA GLU A 33 -12.11 -7.34 12.09
C GLU A 33 -12.35 -6.41 13.28
N THR A 34 -11.35 -6.24 14.15
CA THR A 34 -11.49 -5.41 15.35
C THR A 34 -11.41 -3.92 15.02
N GLU A 35 -11.98 -3.07 15.88
CA GLU A 35 -11.95 -1.62 15.64
C GLU A 35 -10.51 -1.07 15.62
N GLU A 36 -9.61 -1.58 16.45
CA GLU A 36 -8.18 -1.18 16.46
C GLU A 36 -7.48 -1.57 15.14
N GLU A 37 -7.80 -2.74 14.59
CA GLU A 37 -7.28 -3.22 13.31
C GLU A 37 -7.79 -2.38 12.13
N LYS A 38 -9.09 -2.06 12.11
CA LYS A 38 -9.68 -1.17 11.10
C LYS A 38 -9.10 0.24 11.18
N GLU A 39 -8.92 0.77 12.39
CA GLU A 39 -8.21 2.02 12.60
C GLU A 39 -6.81 1.94 11.98
N ASN A 40 -6.07 0.83 12.18
CA ASN A 40 -4.74 0.63 11.61
C ASN A 40 -4.72 0.61 10.08
N VAL A 41 -5.72 0.00 9.44
CA VAL A 41 -5.89 0.08 7.97
C VAL A 41 -6.10 1.52 7.53
N GLN A 42 -7.03 2.24 8.18
CA GLN A 42 -7.32 3.63 7.84
C GLN A 42 -6.15 4.59 8.09
N TYR A 43 -5.31 4.30 9.08
CA TYR A 43 -4.06 5.02 9.28
C TYR A 43 -3.11 4.87 8.08
N GLN A 44 -3.02 3.69 7.46
CA GLN A 44 -2.24 3.54 6.22
C GLN A 44 -2.87 4.31 5.05
N VAL A 45 -4.21 4.35 4.96
CA VAL A 45 -4.94 5.17 3.97
C VAL A 45 -4.60 6.66 4.16
N GLN A 46 -4.56 7.14 5.40
CA GLN A 46 -4.14 8.51 5.71
C GLN A 46 -2.71 8.78 5.21
N LEU A 47 -1.76 7.89 5.49
CA LEU A 47 -0.37 8.06 5.06
C LEU A 47 -0.23 8.08 3.53
N LEU A 48 -0.97 7.21 2.82
CA LEU A 48 -0.99 7.19 1.35
C LEU A 48 -1.55 8.49 0.76
N ARG A 49 -2.60 9.04 1.39
CA ARG A 49 -3.17 10.34 1.02
C ARG A 49 -2.15 11.46 1.21
N GLU A 50 -1.50 11.52 2.37
CA GLU A 50 -0.50 12.55 2.68
C GLU A 50 0.71 12.47 1.74
N ALA A 51 1.12 11.27 1.35
CA ALA A 51 2.24 11.04 0.43
C ALA A 51 1.87 11.14 -1.07
N GLY A 52 0.60 11.43 -1.39
CA GLY A 52 0.10 11.66 -2.75
C GLY A 52 -0.07 10.40 -3.60
N TYR A 53 -0.16 9.21 -2.99
CA TYR A 53 -0.43 7.94 -3.69
C TYR A 53 -1.92 7.75 -3.99
N ILE A 54 -2.79 8.38 -3.21
CA ILE A 54 -4.24 8.37 -3.39
C ILE A 54 -4.84 9.75 -3.13
N GLU A 55 -6.01 10.02 -3.68
CA GLU A 55 -6.88 11.12 -3.25
C GLU A 55 -7.93 10.57 -2.29
N ALA A 56 -7.95 11.08 -1.05
CA ALA A 56 -8.96 10.73 -0.08
C ALA A 56 -9.39 11.94 0.76
N LYS A 57 -10.59 11.88 1.34
CA LYS A 57 -11.13 12.90 2.25
C LYS A 57 -11.47 12.28 3.59
N ALA A 58 -11.11 12.97 4.67
CA ALA A 58 -11.54 12.60 6.02
C ALA A 58 -13.07 12.71 6.13
N THR A 59 -13.66 11.84 6.92
CA THR A 59 -15.10 11.86 7.24
C THR A 59 -15.37 12.57 8.57
N LEU A 60 -16.63 12.59 9.01
CA LEU A 60 -16.97 13.02 10.37
C LEU A 60 -16.50 12.02 11.44
N SER A 61 -16.24 10.77 11.05
CA SER A 61 -15.56 9.80 11.90
C SER A 61 -14.06 10.12 11.92
N PRO A 62 -13.44 10.25 13.10
CA PRO A 62 -12.06 10.73 13.24
C PRO A 62 -11.02 9.84 12.56
N TYR A 63 -11.36 8.58 12.28
CA TYR A 63 -10.42 7.58 11.77
C TYR A 63 -10.83 6.98 10.43
N GLN A 64 -11.81 7.54 9.73
CA GLN A 64 -12.29 6.98 8.47
C GLN A 64 -12.11 7.97 7.32
N PHE A 65 -11.62 7.46 6.19
CA PHE A 65 -11.38 8.22 4.96
C PHE A 65 -12.19 7.64 3.80
N TYR A 66 -12.82 8.54 3.04
CA TYR A 66 -13.38 8.19 1.73
C TYR A 66 -12.30 8.36 0.66
N VAL A 67 -11.86 7.24 0.09
CA VAL A 67 -10.95 7.22 -1.06
C VAL A 67 -11.74 7.54 -2.31
N LYS A 68 -11.26 8.52 -3.07
CA LYS A 68 -11.85 8.97 -4.33
C LYS A 68 -11.18 8.30 -5.52
N THR A 69 -9.86 8.27 -5.55
CA THR A 69 -9.08 7.68 -6.65
C THR A 69 -7.64 7.39 -6.25
N MET A 70 -7.00 6.46 -6.95
CA MET A 70 -5.56 6.23 -6.88
C MET A 70 -4.83 7.17 -7.86
N THR A 71 -3.69 7.73 -7.45
CA THR A 71 -2.88 8.56 -8.34
C THR A 71 -1.95 7.70 -9.20
N TRP A 72 -1.34 8.29 -10.24
CA TRP A 72 -0.27 7.64 -11.00
C TRP A 72 0.86 7.10 -10.10
N LYS A 73 1.21 7.83 -9.03
CA LYS A 73 2.22 7.39 -8.06
C LYS A 73 1.77 6.14 -7.29
N GLY A 74 0.47 6.07 -6.98
CA GLY A 74 -0.20 4.88 -6.44
C GLY A 74 -0.06 3.67 -7.36
N HIS A 75 -0.47 3.85 -8.63
CA HIS A 75 -0.39 2.80 -9.64
C HIS A 75 1.04 2.31 -9.86
N ASP A 76 2.01 3.21 -10.04
CA ASP A 76 3.41 2.81 -10.23
C ASP A 76 3.96 1.93 -9.10
N PHE A 77 3.60 2.24 -7.86
CA PHE A 77 4.03 1.45 -6.71
C PHE A 77 3.31 0.12 -6.67
N LEU A 78 1.99 0.12 -6.85
CA LEU A 78 1.18 -1.09 -6.87
C LEU A 78 1.64 -2.03 -7.99
N ASP A 79 1.97 -1.52 -9.18
CA ASP A 79 2.45 -2.32 -10.31
C ASP A 79 3.79 -2.99 -10.00
N ALA A 80 4.69 -2.30 -9.30
CA ALA A 80 5.93 -2.91 -8.82
C ALA A 80 5.70 -3.96 -7.72
N ALA A 81 4.63 -3.82 -6.93
CA ALA A 81 4.24 -4.72 -5.84
C ALA A 81 3.15 -5.76 -6.23
N ARG A 82 2.77 -5.82 -7.51
CA ARG A 82 1.59 -6.58 -7.97
C ARG A 82 1.78 -8.08 -7.81
N ASP A 83 2.93 -8.55 -8.28
CA ASP A 83 3.30 -9.96 -8.24
C ASP A 83 3.85 -10.34 -6.86
N GLN A 84 3.19 -11.31 -6.22
CA GLN A 84 3.56 -11.81 -4.90
C GLN A 84 5.01 -12.32 -4.86
N SER A 85 5.48 -12.97 -5.93
CA SER A 85 6.85 -13.48 -6.00
C SER A 85 7.90 -12.36 -6.08
N VAL A 86 7.55 -11.21 -6.65
CA VAL A 86 8.40 -10.01 -6.65
C VAL A 86 8.50 -9.45 -5.23
N VAL A 87 7.37 -9.33 -4.53
CA VAL A 87 7.33 -8.84 -3.15
C VAL A 87 8.14 -9.77 -2.22
N GLU A 88 7.96 -11.08 -2.32
CA GLU A 88 8.69 -12.06 -1.51
C GLU A 88 10.20 -12.02 -1.74
N LYS A 89 10.64 -11.96 -3.00
CA LYS A 89 12.06 -11.81 -3.31
C LYS A 89 12.62 -10.47 -2.81
N ALA A 90 11.88 -9.38 -2.94
CA ALA A 90 12.28 -8.08 -2.40
C ALA A 90 12.43 -8.14 -0.87
N LYS A 91 11.48 -8.76 -0.17
CA LYS A 91 11.56 -9.03 1.28
C LYS A 91 12.81 -9.83 1.63
N ASP A 92 13.12 -10.89 0.90
CA ASP A 92 14.31 -11.71 1.12
C ASP A 92 15.62 -10.92 0.92
N LEU A 93 15.70 -10.10 -0.12
CA LEU A 93 16.88 -9.25 -0.38
C LEU A 93 17.12 -8.24 0.75
N VAL A 94 16.04 -7.62 1.25
CA VAL A 94 16.09 -6.67 2.37
C VAL A 94 16.46 -7.39 3.67
N LYS A 95 15.86 -8.56 3.92
CA LYS A 95 16.12 -9.39 5.11
C LYS A 95 17.57 -9.86 5.19
N ARG A 96 18.19 -10.22 4.05
CA ARG A 96 19.63 -10.57 3.98
C ARG A 96 20.55 -9.42 4.42
N LYS A 97 20.07 -8.18 4.38
CA LYS A 97 20.78 -6.98 4.86
C LYS A 97 20.45 -6.63 6.31
N GLY A 98 19.70 -7.48 7.03
CA GLY A 98 19.29 -7.24 8.42
C GLY A 98 18.20 -6.19 8.58
N LEU A 99 17.51 -5.84 7.49
CA LEU A 99 16.41 -4.89 7.49
C LEU A 99 15.08 -5.63 7.31
N GLU A 100 13.99 -4.95 7.60
CA GLU A 100 12.64 -5.48 7.51
C GLU A 100 11.88 -4.65 6.46
N PHE A 101 11.21 -5.31 5.50
CA PHE A 101 10.64 -4.65 4.34
C PHE A 101 9.47 -3.74 4.71
N SER A 102 8.57 -4.18 5.60
CA SER A 102 7.34 -3.43 5.95
C SER A 102 7.63 -2.05 6.55
N THR A 103 8.81 -1.88 7.16
CA THR A 103 9.27 -0.65 7.82
C THR A 103 10.15 0.25 6.95
N LEU A 104 10.59 -0.19 5.75
CA LEU A 104 11.41 0.63 4.85
C LEU A 104 10.66 1.88 4.36
N PRO A 105 11.32 3.05 4.17
CA PRO A 105 10.71 4.17 3.47
C PRO A 105 10.10 3.73 2.14
N ILE A 106 8.88 4.20 1.82
CA ILE A 106 8.11 3.69 0.68
C ILE A 106 8.84 3.81 -0.66
N ASP A 107 9.61 4.89 -0.85
CA ASP A 107 10.42 5.07 -2.06
C ASP A 107 11.56 4.04 -2.15
N ILE A 108 12.21 3.72 -1.03
CA ILE A 108 13.23 2.66 -0.98
C ILE A 108 12.57 1.30 -1.26
N ALA A 109 11.40 1.03 -0.68
CA ALA A 109 10.67 -0.19 -0.96
C ALA A 109 10.29 -0.32 -2.45
N LYS A 110 9.85 0.78 -3.09
CA LYS A 110 9.61 0.84 -4.53
C LYS A 110 10.87 0.48 -5.33
N ASP A 111 12.02 1.03 -4.96
CA ASP A 111 13.29 0.74 -5.63
C ASP A 111 13.66 -0.75 -5.55
N TYR A 112 13.48 -1.39 -4.39
CA TYR A 112 13.72 -2.83 -4.24
C TYR A 112 12.75 -3.67 -5.08
N LEU A 113 11.47 -3.30 -5.13
CA LEU A 113 10.47 -3.98 -5.95
C LEU A 113 10.81 -3.87 -7.44
N VAL A 114 11.12 -2.67 -7.92
CA VAL A 114 11.50 -2.42 -9.33
C VAL A 114 12.80 -3.15 -9.69
N HIS A 115 13.80 -3.13 -8.81
CA HIS A 115 15.04 -3.87 -9.00
C HIS A 115 14.80 -5.39 -9.12
N THR A 116 13.92 -5.92 -8.26
CA THR A 116 13.55 -7.33 -8.28
C THR A 116 12.83 -7.70 -9.56
N LEU A 117 11.88 -6.86 -10.00
CA LEU A 117 11.14 -7.05 -11.25
C LEU A 117 12.08 -7.09 -12.45
N LYS A 118 12.99 -6.11 -12.57
CA LYS A 118 14.01 -6.06 -13.64
C LYS A 118 14.85 -7.33 -13.69
N SER A 119 15.34 -7.77 -12.52
CA SER A 119 16.14 -8.99 -12.40
C SER A 119 15.37 -10.24 -12.84
N MET A 120 14.05 -10.29 -12.64
CA MET A 120 13.21 -11.42 -13.05
C MET A 120 12.97 -11.49 -14.56
N ILE A 121 12.97 -10.36 -15.25
CA ILE A 121 12.74 -10.27 -16.71
C ILE A 121 14.03 -10.10 -17.51
N GLY A 122 15.20 -10.12 -16.86
CA GLY A 122 16.51 -10.06 -17.51
C GLY A 122 16.94 -8.66 -17.94
N LEU A 123 16.49 -7.61 -17.24
CA LEU A 123 16.88 -6.21 -17.43
C LEU A 123 17.84 -5.69 -16.36
#